data_AF-A0A6V7X3U7-F1
#
_entry.id   AF-A0A6V7X3U7-F1
#
_cell.length_a   1.000
_cell.length_b   1.000
_cell.length_c   1.000
_cell.angle_alpha   90.00
_cell.angle_beta   90.00
_cell.angle_gamma   90.00
#
_symmetry.space_group_name_H-M   'P 1'
#
loop_
_entity.id
_entity.type
_entity.pdbx_description
1 polymer ?
#
loop_
_entity_poly.entity_id
_entity_poly.type
_entity_poly.pdbx_seq_one_letter_code
_entity_poly.pdbx_strand_id
1 'polypeptide(L)'
;MQIHHQQITKNKNNPKPCSFSFCTNFIKLSNDRISKFIFNNPTTTKIKRVISTKSEPPKCPAIGLFPPLSENKNYIPISGKQLCWEIKQLINNTELAIIRLEQLNTQNNLFKEINEGIENIEEEENVLVKQFVLQVKELFELAKKIEKVIIPSFFEEICSDCPQVDEEESSEQLLSKNFTKLLNATIRFDSLKITTPILQNAFSLFRRMCLLKNLGNIYTLNAPLSDQIVLFLSRPSPLFTAIVNSAGHFIGRQRSRELATSHLSEALIVIYNVLKKMLQRLCNNQQQEDYSNTDYHKEFLIRSLMGILLLSDHIDRNFGGIFIPSRSPFDIADFIDIVKLRTSSVEAKKTLATLRFMSRHFSDSEIPTYVRKMFEIN
;
A
#
# COMPACT_ATOMS: atom_id res chain seq x y z
N MET A 1 26.33 -27.23 -59.11
CA MET A 1 25.10 -27.42 -58.30
C MET A 1 25.41 -28.53 -57.29
N GLN A 2 25.65 -28.19 -56.02
CA GLN A 2 24.70 -28.40 -54.90
C GLN A 2 24.28 -29.89 -54.79
N ILE A 3 24.43 -30.61 -53.67
CA ILE A 3 23.88 -30.32 -52.33
C ILE A 3 24.65 -31.10 -51.24
N HIS A 4 24.78 -30.45 -50.08
CA HIS A 4 25.27 -30.94 -48.79
C HIS A 4 24.38 -32.02 -48.12
N HIS A 5 25.02 -32.98 -47.45
CA HIS A 5 24.46 -33.69 -46.28
C HIS A 5 25.48 -33.61 -45.14
N GLN A 6 25.20 -32.78 -44.13
CA GLN A 6 25.93 -32.78 -42.86
C GLN A 6 25.04 -33.42 -41.78
N GLN A 7 25.62 -34.43 -41.14
CA GLN A 7 25.07 -35.16 -40.01
C GLN A 7 25.08 -34.30 -38.75
N ILE A 8 24.00 -34.44 -37.99
CA ILE A 8 23.73 -33.81 -36.70
C ILE A 8 24.62 -34.47 -35.63
N THR A 9 25.54 -33.72 -35.04
CA THR A 9 26.18 -34.07 -33.76
C THR A 9 25.62 -33.20 -32.63
N LYS A 10 25.14 -33.89 -31.60
CA LYS A 10 24.54 -33.36 -30.37
C LYS A 10 25.53 -32.48 -29.61
N ASN A 11 25.16 -31.22 -29.34
CA ASN A 11 25.87 -30.38 -28.38
C ASN A 11 25.05 -30.28 -27.08
N LYS A 12 25.64 -30.73 -25.97
CA LYS A 12 25.10 -30.63 -24.61
C LYS A 12 25.10 -29.16 -24.19
N ASN A 13 23.93 -28.53 -24.16
CA ASN A 13 23.77 -27.22 -23.51
C ASN A 13 23.52 -27.44 -22.01
N ASN A 14 24.52 -27.12 -21.20
CA ASN A 14 24.32 -26.78 -19.79
C ASN A 14 23.40 -25.56 -19.69
N PRO A 15 22.44 -25.50 -18.74
CA PRO A 15 21.67 -24.29 -18.51
C PRO A 15 22.61 -23.23 -17.94
N LYS A 16 22.73 -22.10 -18.64
CA LYS A 16 23.42 -20.90 -18.11
C LYS A 16 22.64 -20.38 -16.90
N PRO A 17 23.32 -19.87 -15.85
CA PRO A 17 22.65 -19.28 -14.70
C PRO A 17 21.92 -18.00 -15.11
N CYS A 18 20.68 -17.84 -14.65
CA CYS A 18 19.84 -16.66 -14.85
C CYS A 18 20.54 -15.41 -14.28
N SER A 19 21.15 -14.60 -15.14
CA SER A 19 21.68 -13.28 -14.77
C SER A 19 20.57 -12.24 -14.90
N PHE A 20 19.97 -11.87 -13.77
CA PHE A 20 18.91 -10.88 -13.65
C PHE A 20 19.39 -9.45 -14.00
N SER A 21 18.68 -8.80 -14.92
CA SER A 21 18.86 -7.40 -15.36
C SER A 21 18.42 -6.36 -14.32
N PHE A 22 17.48 -6.74 -13.44
CA PHE A 22 16.89 -5.87 -12.42
C PHE A 22 17.95 -5.30 -11.45
N CYS A 23 18.90 -6.13 -11.03
CA CYS A 23 19.95 -5.74 -10.07
C CYS A 23 20.99 -4.78 -10.64
N THR A 24 21.31 -4.87 -11.93
CA THR A 24 22.40 -4.10 -12.55
C THR A 24 21.98 -2.68 -12.92
N ASN A 25 20.73 -2.46 -13.32
CA ASN A 25 20.23 -1.12 -13.70
C ASN A 25 19.74 -0.29 -12.50
N PHE A 26 19.15 -0.92 -11.48
CA PHE A 26 18.65 -0.20 -10.30
C PHE A 26 19.79 0.30 -9.39
N ILE A 27 20.89 -0.45 -9.27
CA ILE A 27 22.06 -0.08 -8.46
C ILE A 27 22.93 0.99 -9.16
N LYS A 28 23.09 0.92 -10.50
CA LYS A 28 23.96 1.84 -11.25
C LYS A 28 23.55 3.31 -11.17
N LEU A 29 22.26 3.59 -10.98
CA LEU A 29 21.72 4.96 -10.88
C LEU A 29 21.57 5.46 -9.43
N SER A 30 21.96 4.64 -8.44
CA SER A 30 21.94 5.01 -7.02
C SER A 30 23.00 6.05 -6.62
N ASN A 31 23.91 6.42 -7.53
CA ASN A 31 24.88 7.50 -7.33
C ASN A 31 24.37 8.81 -7.97
N ASP A 32 24.17 9.81 -7.12
CA ASP A 32 23.98 11.25 -7.39
C ASP A 32 22.63 11.85 -7.85
N ARG A 33 21.61 11.11 -8.33
CA ARG A 33 20.38 11.76 -8.89
C ARG A 33 19.04 11.49 -8.19
N ILE A 34 18.95 10.56 -7.24
CA ILE A 34 17.65 10.05 -6.76
C ILE A 34 16.90 11.03 -5.82
N SER A 35 17.59 11.89 -5.06
CA SER A 35 16.92 12.84 -4.14
C SER A 35 16.02 13.82 -4.89
N LYS A 36 16.47 14.40 -6.02
CA LYS A 36 15.66 15.30 -6.84
C LYS A 36 14.50 14.59 -7.55
N PHE A 37 14.64 13.28 -7.79
CA PHE A 37 13.65 12.53 -8.56
C PHE A 37 12.38 12.23 -7.77
N ILE A 38 12.42 11.95 -6.46
CA ILE A 38 11.21 11.63 -5.68
C ILE A 38 10.39 12.87 -5.33
N PHE A 39 11.06 14.00 -5.05
CA PHE A 39 10.45 15.18 -4.41
C PHE A 39 9.93 16.27 -5.38
N ASN A 40 10.11 16.12 -6.69
CA ASN A 40 9.47 17.03 -7.66
C ASN A 40 7.95 16.76 -7.76
N ASN A 41 7.16 17.47 -6.95
CA ASN A 41 5.76 17.82 -7.18
C ASN A 41 5.41 19.10 -6.40
N PRO A 42 5.05 20.21 -7.06
CA PRO A 42 4.69 21.46 -6.39
C PRO A 42 3.18 21.48 -6.11
N THR A 43 2.68 20.65 -5.21
CA THR A 43 1.30 20.75 -4.69
C THR A 43 1.20 20.09 -3.32
N THR A 44 1.79 20.70 -2.30
CA THR A 44 1.50 20.36 -0.90
C THR A 44 1.17 21.64 -0.15
N THR A 45 -0.10 22.00 -0.18
CA THR A 45 -0.67 23.01 0.71
C THR A 45 -0.53 22.51 2.15
N LYS A 46 0.05 23.33 3.01
CA LYS A 46 0.29 23.04 4.44
C LYS A 46 -1.02 22.65 5.14
N ILE A 47 -1.21 21.37 5.44
CA ILE A 47 -2.28 20.89 6.33
C ILE A 47 -1.70 20.85 7.75
N LYS A 48 -2.26 21.66 8.64
CA LYS A 48 -1.87 21.73 10.06
C LYS A 48 -2.27 20.42 10.76
N ARG A 49 -1.29 19.80 11.43
CA ARG A 49 -1.45 18.65 12.32
C ARG A 49 -2.48 18.97 13.42
N VAL A 50 -3.52 18.16 13.54
CA VAL A 50 -4.37 18.10 14.72
C VAL A 50 -3.97 16.87 15.53
N ILE A 51 -3.59 17.11 16.79
CA ILE A 51 -3.25 16.11 17.81
C ILE A 51 -4.52 15.86 18.64
N SER A 52 -4.89 14.59 18.87
CA SER A 52 -5.75 14.07 19.97
C SER A 52 -6.30 12.69 19.55
N THR A 53 -6.46 11.64 20.35
CA THR A 53 -6.32 11.35 21.79
C THR A 53 -5.98 9.86 21.98
N LYS A 54 -5.47 9.52 23.17
CA LYS A 54 -5.10 8.17 23.61
C LYS A 54 -6.30 7.21 23.58
N SER A 55 -6.25 6.22 22.69
CA SER A 55 -6.84 4.91 22.92
C SER A 55 -5.91 3.89 22.27
N GLU A 56 -5.53 2.84 23.01
CA GLU A 56 -4.83 1.73 22.39
C GLU A 56 -5.80 1.06 21.40
N PRO A 57 -5.42 0.92 20.12
CA PRO A 57 -6.31 0.32 19.15
C PRO A 57 -6.54 -1.16 19.50
N PRO A 58 -7.75 -1.69 19.24
CA PRO A 58 -8.07 -3.10 19.43
C PRO A 58 -7.12 -3.99 18.61
N LYS A 59 -6.91 -5.25 19.00
CA LYS A 59 -6.09 -6.20 18.22
C LYS A 59 -6.80 -6.58 16.93
N CYS A 60 -6.10 -6.51 15.80
CA CYS A 60 -6.63 -6.86 14.49
C CYS A 60 -6.85 -8.36 14.35
N PRO A 61 -7.99 -8.84 13.83
CA PRO A 61 -8.03 -10.12 13.15
C PRO A 61 -7.09 -10.07 11.94
N ALA A 62 -6.16 -11.02 11.80
CA ALA A 62 -5.19 -11.07 10.72
C ALA A 62 -5.83 -10.76 9.35
N ILE A 63 -5.17 -9.93 8.53
CA ILE A 63 -5.65 -9.48 7.20
C ILE A 63 -6.18 -10.63 6.32
N GLY A 64 -5.66 -11.85 6.51
CA GLY A 64 -6.12 -13.08 5.84
C GLY A 64 -7.56 -13.53 6.15
N LEU A 65 -8.28 -12.88 7.06
CA LEU A 65 -9.71 -13.15 7.33
C LEU A 65 -10.66 -12.48 6.33
N PHE A 66 -10.17 -11.58 5.48
CA PHE A 66 -11.02 -10.84 4.54
C PHE A 66 -10.87 -11.38 3.11
N PRO A 67 -11.96 -11.86 2.48
CA PRO A 67 -11.91 -12.35 1.11
C PRO A 67 -11.54 -11.24 0.12
N PRO A 68 -11.02 -11.57 -1.07
CA PRO A 68 -10.79 -10.59 -2.12
C PRO A 68 -12.05 -9.76 -2.41
N LEU A 69 -11.88 -8.48 -2.75
CA LEU A 69 -13.00 -7.59 -3.11
C LEU A 69 -13.67 -8.01 -4.43
N SER A 70 -13.05 -8.92 -5.17
CA SER A 70 -13.58 -9.43 -6.42
C SER A 70 -12.89 -10.69 -6.93
N GLU A 71 -13.64 -11.54 -7.62
CA GLU A 71 -13.08 -12.67 -8.37
C GLU A 71 -12.36 -12.17 -9.63
N ASN A 72 -11.05 -12.37 -9.70
CA ASN A 72 -10.21 -11.91 -10.81
C ASN A 72 -10.14 -12.97 -11.94
N LYS A 73 -11.30 -13.30 -12.55
CA LYS A 73 -11.39 -14.37 -13.56
C LYS A 73 -10.78 -13.99 -14.92
N ASN A 74 -10.84 -12.71 -15.31
CA ASN A 74 -10.35 -12.20 -16.61
C ASN A 74 -9.46 -10.97 -16.43
N TYR A 75 -8.33 -11.15 -15.75
CA TYR A 75 -7.31 -10.10 -15.63
C TYR A 75 -6.59 -9.89 -16.98
N ILE A 76 -6.45 -8.62 -17.38
CA ILE A 76 -5.72 -8.19 -18.57
C ILE A 76 -4.69 -7.15 -18.12
N PRO A 77 -3.39 -7.37 -18.35
CA PRO A 77 -2.35 -6.38 -18.05
C PRO A 77 -2.56 -5.10 -18.82
N ILE A 78 -2.33 -3.96 -18.16
CA ILE A 78 -2.20 -2.66 -18.81
C ILE A 78 -0.73 -2.36 -19.08
N SER A 79 -0.45 -1.57 -20.12
CA SER A 79 0.93 -1.18 -20.47
C SER A 79 1.59 -0.35 -19.38
N GLY A 80 2.93 -0.39 -19.27
CA GLY A 80 3.68 0.35 -18.25
C GLY A 80 3.38 1.86 -18.19
N LYS A 81 3.17 2.51 -19.35
CA LYS A 81 2.78 3.93 -19.44
C LYS A 81 1.38 4.17 -18.87
N GLN A 82 0.41 3.34 -19.24
CA GLN A 82 -0.95 3.41 -18.71
C GLN A 82 -0.96 3.13 -17.21
N LEU A 83 -0.20 2.14 -16.75
CA LEU A 83 -0.03 1.81 -15.34
C LEU A 83 0.51 2.99 -14.53
N CYS A 84 1.53 3.69 -15.03
CA CYS A 84 2.07 4.88 -14.37
C CYS A 84 1.03 6.00 -14.27
N TRP A 85 0.22 6.23 -15.31
CA TRP A 85 -0.86 7.21 -15.27
C TRP A 85 -1.94 6.82 -14.26
N GLU A 86 -2.36 5.55 -14.28
CA GLU A 86 -3.39 5.02 -13.39
C GLU A 86 -2.97 5.07 -11.92
N ILE A 87 -1.72 4.72 -11.60
CA ILE A 87 -1.19 4.84 -10.23
C ILE A 87 -1.22 6.31 -9.77
N LYS A 88 -0.85 7.27 -10.64
CA LYS A 88 -0.90 8.70 -10.28
C LYS A 88 -2.32 9.17 -9.97
N GLN A 89 -3.30 8.80 -10.79
CA GLN A 89 -4.71 9.14 -10.52
C GLN A 89 -5.19 8.51 -9.22
N LEU A 90 -4.82 7.25 -8.97
CA LEU A 90 -5.20 6.54 -7.78
C LEU A 90 -4.59 7.16 -6.50
N ILE A 91 -3.33 7.60 -6.57
CA ILE A 91 -2.70 8.36 -5.48
C ILE A 91 -3.46 9.65 -5.21
N ASN A 92 -3.77 10.44 -6.26
CA ASN A 92 -4.51 11.70 -6.10
C ASN A 92 -5.88 11.47 -5.43
N ASN A 93 -6.62 10.45 -5.88
CA ASN A 93 -7.92 10.11 -5.31
C ASN A 93 -7.81 9.63 -3.85
N THR A 94 -6.74 8.88 -3.53
CA THR A 94 -6.46 8.45 -2.15
C THR A 94 -6.13 9.65 -1.26
N GLU A 95 -5.33 10.60 -1.74
CA GLU A 95 -5.00 11.83 -1.01
C GLU A 95 -6.24 12.70 -0.75
N LEU A 96 -7.14 12.82 -1.73
CA LEU A 96 -8.44 13.48 -1.54
C LEU A 96 -9.29 12.76 -0.49
N ALA A 97 -9.31 11.41 -0.50
CA ALA A 97 -10.02 10.63 0.50
C ALA A 97 -9.44 10.81 1.90
N ILE A 98 -8.10 10.93 2.04
CA ILE A 98 -7.45 11.24 3.31
C ILE A 98 -7.91 12.61 3.82
N ILE A 99 -7.88 13.66 2.99
CA ILE A 99 -8.32 15.01 3.38
C ILE A 99 -9.78 14.99 3.86
N ARG A 100 -10.67 14.30 3.14
CA ARG A 100 -12.08 14.17 3.52
C ARG A 100 -12.25 13.44 4.85
N LEU A 101 -11.47 12.38 5.07
CA LEU A 101 -11.51 11.62 6.33
C LEU A 101 -10.96 12.42 7.52
N GLU A 102 -9.94 13.25 7.30
CA GLU A 102 -9.42 14.21 8.29
C GLU A 102 -10.48 15.26 8.65
N GLN A 103 -11.24 15.76 7.65
CA GLN A 103 -12.36 16.69 7.87
C GLN A 103 -13.46 16.05 8.72
N LEU A 104 -13.88 14.82 8.39
CA LEU A 104 -14.88 14.08 9.17
C LEU A 104 -14.43 13.85 10.62
N ASN A 105 -13.13 13.65 10.85
CA ASN A 105 -12.60 13.42 12.20
C ASN A 105 -12.45 14.71 13.03
N THR A 106 -12.33 15.87 12.38
CA THR A 106 -12.07 17.16 13.05
C THR A 106 -13.32 18.03 13.19
N GLN A 107 -14.30 17.87 12.30
CA GLN A 107 -15.52 18.69 12.27
C GLN A 107 -16.70 17.94 12.90
N ASN A 108 -16.87 18.09 14.22
CA ASN A 108 -17.97 17.45 14.96
C ASN A 108 -19.37 17.81 14.41
N ASN A 109 -19.54 19.02 13.87
CA ASN A 109 -20.83 19.46 13.31
C ASN A 109 -21.14 18.71 12.00
N LEU A 110 -20.15 18.53 11.12
CA LEU A 110 -20.33 17.82 9.85
C LEU A 110 -20.83 16.39 10.07
N PHE A 111 -20.29 15.69 11.07
CA PHE A 111 -20.76 14.34 11.41
C PHE A 111 -22.21 14.32 11.91
N LYS A 112 -22.59 15.29 12.76
CA LYS A 112 -23.98 15.40 13.24
C LYS A 112 -24.94 15.66 12.09
N GLU A 113 -24.61 16.62 11.22
CA GLU A 113 -25.41 16.95 10.04
C GLU A 113 -25.57 15.74 9.11
N ILE A 114 -24.50 14.95 8.90
CA ILE A 114 -24.58 13.71 8.11
C ILE A 114 -25.52 12.71 8.77
N ASN A 115 -25.42 12.47 10.08
CA ASN A 115 -26.29 11.51 10.76
C ASN A 115 -27.75 11.95 10.79
N GLU A 116 -28.01 13.22 11.11
CA GLU A 116 -29.36 13.81 11.09
C GLU A 116 -29.97 13.73 9.68
N GLY A 117 -29.16 14.01 8.65
CA GLY A 117 -29.55 13.84 7.25
C GLY A 117 -29.85 12.38 6.89
N ILE A 118 -29.09 11.43 7.43
CA ILE A 118 -29.31 9.99 7.22
C ILE A 118 -30.61 9.52 7.91
N GLU A 119 -30.86 9.94 9.15
CA GLU A 119 -32.08 9.56 9.89
C GLU A 119 -33.33 10.08 9.19
N ASN A 120 -33.25 11.30 8.64
CA ASN A 120 -34.31 11.93 7.88
C ASN A 120 -34.20 11.67 6.37
N ILE A 121 -33.51 10.61 5.94
CA ILE A 121 -33.36 10.31 4.51
C ILE A 121 -34.72 10.01 3.86
N GLU A 122 -35.05 10.71 2.80
CA GLU A 122 -36.26 10.52 2.00
C GLU A 122 -35.87 10.24 0.54
N GLU A 123 -36.85 10.12 -0.37
CA GLU A 123 -36.55 10.03 -1.80
C GLU A 123 -35.93 11.33 -2.34
N GLU A 124 -36.21 12.47 -1.70
CA GLU A 124 -35.58 13.75 -2.03
C GLU A 124 -34.08 13.77 -1.71
N GLU A 125 -33.32 14.44 -2.57
CA GLU A 125 -31.87 14.36 -2.58
C GLU A 125 -31.24 15.22 -1.47
N ASN A 126 -30.98 14.62 -0.30
CA ASN A 126 -30.10 15.25 0.69
C ASN A 126 -28.65 15.29 0.14
N VAL A 127 -28.21 16.48 -0.25
CA VAL A 127 -26.91 16.73 -0.90
C VAL A 127 -25.74 16.23 -0.05
N LEU A 128 -25.78 16.47 1.28
CA LEU A 128 -24.70 16.07 2.18
C LEU A 128 -24.61 14.54 2.29
N VAL A 129 -25.74 13.87 2.47
CA VAL A 129 -25.78 12.40 2.55
C VAL A 129 -25.37 11.78 1.22
N LYS A 130 -25.85 12.32 0.09
CA LYS A 130 -25.43 11.86 -1.24
C LYS A 130 -23.93 11.99 -1.43
N GLN A 131 -23.34 13.14 -1.08
CA GLN A 131 -21.89 13.34 -1.18
C GLN A 131 -21.13 12.33 -0.32
N PHE A 132 -21.52 12.15 0.94
CA PHE A 132 -20.90 11.16 1.83
C PHE A 132 -20.96 9.75 1.23
N VAL A 133 -22.13 9.32 0.77
CA VAL A 133 -22.35 7.98 0.21
C VAL A 133 -21.52 7.75 -1.06
N LEU A 134 -21.49 8.74 -1.96
CA LEU A 134 -20.67 8.68 -3.17
C LEU A 134 -19.18 8.60 -2.84
N GLN A 135 -18.71 9.33 -1.83
CA GLN A 135 -17.31 9.26 -1.38
C GLN A 135 -16.94 7.86 -0.85
N VAL A 136 -17.82 7.24 -0.07
CA VAL A 136 -17.60 5.85 0.39
C VAL A 136 -17.55 4.89 -0.79
N LYS A 137 -18.44 5.06 -1.77
CA LYS A 137 -18.44 4.26 -2.99
C LYS A 137 -17.16 4.45 -3.81
N GLU A 138 -16.70 5.68 -4.00
CA GLU A 138 -15.43 6.01 -4.67
C GLU A 138 -14.24 5.29 -4.02
N LEU A 139 -14.18 5.29 -2.68
CA LEU A 139 -13.13 4.62 -1.93
C LEU A 139 -13.15 3.09 -2.15
N PHE A 140 -14.34 2.49 -2.16
CA PHE A 140 -14.49 1.06 -2.44
C PHE A 140 -14.06 0.69 -3.86
N GLU A 141 -14.43 1.50 -4.86
CA GLU A 141 -14.01 1.29 -6.24
C GLU A 141 -12.50 1.50 -6.43
N LEU A 142 -11.90 2.44 -5.69
CA LEU A 142 -10.46 2.64 -5.63
C LEU A 142 -9.76 1.36 -5.14
N ALA A 143 -10.22 0.78 -4.03
CA ALA A 143 -9.69 -0.47 -3.50
C ALA A 143 -9.80 -1.63 -4.49
N LYS A 144 -10.96 -1.75 -5.18
CA LYS A 144 -11.14 -2.75 -6.25
C LYS A 144 -10.17 -2.54 -7.40
N LYS A 145 -9.90 -1.30 -7.78
CA LYS A 145 -8.94 -0.97 -8.85
C LYS A 145 -7.51 -1.33 -8.47
N ILE A 146 -7.11 -1.05 -7.22
CA ILE A 146 -5.82 -1.52 -6.66
C ILE A 146 -5.71 -3.04 -6.81
N GLU A 147 -6.71 -3.77 -6.32
CA GLU A 147 -6.68 -5.22 -6.22
C GLU A 147 -6.70 -5.91 -7.60
N LYS A 148 -7.54 -5.41 -8.51
CA LYS A 148 -7.78 -6.06 -9.82
C LYS A 148 -6.75 -5.73 -10.88
N VAL A 149 -6.33 -4.47 -10.97
CA VAL A 149 -5.61 -3.95 -12.14
C VAL A 149 -4.21 -3.51 -11.77
N ILE A 150 -4.09 -2.61 -10.80
CA ILE A 150 -2.82 -1.91 -10.54
C ILE A 150 -1.74 -2.86 -10.03
N ILE A 151 -2.04 -3.62 -8.97
CA ILE A 151 -1.04 -4.45 -8.31
C ILE A 151 -0.63 -5.65 -9.19
N PRO A 152 -1.54 -6.35 -9.88
CA PRO A 152 -1.12 -7.42 -10.78
C PRO A 152 -0.29 -6.90 -11.96
N SER A 153 -0.65 -5.76 -12.57
CA SER A 153 0.13 -5.19 -13.68
C SER A 153 1.50 -4.70 -13.23
N PHE A 154 1.58 -4.13 -12.03
CA PHE A 154 2.86 -3.75 -11.42
C PHE A 154 3.78 -4.96 -11.19
N PHE A 155 3.25 -6.06 -10.66
CA PHE A 155 4.05 -7.26 -10.44
C PHE A 155 4.41 -7.99 -11.73
N GLU A 156 3.56 -7.97 -12.76
CA GLU A 156 3.92 -8.49 -14.07
C GLU A 156 5.07 -7.70 -14.70
N GLU A 157 5.04 -6.37 -14.65
CA GLU A 157 6.11 -5.53 -15.18
C GLU A 157 7.44 -5.77 -14.44
N ILE A 158 7.41 -5.85 -13.11
CA ILE A 158 8.63 -6.01 -12.30
C ILE A 158 9.17 -7.44 -12.29
N CYS A 159 8.30 -8.44 -12.40
CA CYS A 159 8.72 -9.85 -12.40
C CYS A 159 8.95 -10.39 -13.82
N SER A 160 8.89 -9.56 -14.86
CA SER A 160 9.13 -9.98 -16.24
C SER A 160 10.63 -10.19 -16.51
N ASP A 161 10.96 -11.34 -17.09
CA ASP A 161 12.35 -11.73 -17.43
C ASP A 161 12.93 -10.96 -18.64
N CYS A 162 12.12 -10.13 -19.31
CA CYS A 162 12.53 -9.40 -20.50
C CYS A 162 12.32 -7.90 -20.28
N PRO A 163 13.40 -7.09 -20.12
CA PRO A 163 13.26 -5.65 -20.11
C PRO A 163 12.69 -5.21 -21.46
N GLN A 164 11.48 -4.63 -21.45
CA GLN A 164 10.96 -3.98 -22.64
C GLN A 164 11.88 -2.79 -22.92
N VAL A 165 12.52 -2.81 -24.09
CA VAL A 165 13.48 -1.79 -24.55
C VAL A 165 12.71 -0.56 -25.04
N ASP A 166 11.79 -0.05 -24.22
CA ASP A 166 11.12 1.21 -24.50
C ASP A 166 11.86 2.30 -23.71
N GLU A 167 12.70 3.06 -24.42
CA GLU A 167 13.57 4.12 -23.89
C GLU A 167 12.81 5.33 -23.29
N GLU A 168 11.48 5.32 -23.26
CA GLU A 168 10.66 6.42 -22.74
C GLU A 168 9.82 6.04 -21.51
N GLU A 169 10.08 6.77 -20.41
CA GLU A 169 9.25 6.98 -19.21
C GLU A 169 8.59 5.76 -18.52
N SER A 170 8.85 4.52 -18.93
CA SER A 170 8.45 3.28 -18.25
C SER A 170 9.62 2.64 -17.50
N SER A 171 10.57 3.45 -17.02
CA SER A 171 11.68 2.90 -16.25
C SER A 171 11.15 2.18 -15.00
N GLU A 172 11.68 0.98 -14.73
CA GLU A 172 11.45 0.23 -13.49
C GLU A 172 11.56 1.14 -12.25
N GLN A 173 12.39 2.18 -12.34
CA GLN A 173 12.55 3.24 -11.33
C GLN A 173 11.32 4.14 -11.17
N LEU A 174 10.74 4.64 -12.28
CA LEU A 174 9.50 5.44 -12.19
C LEU A 174 8.37 4.60 -11.63
N LEU A 175 8.27 3.35 -12.08
CA LEU A 175 7.25 2.44 -11.61
C LEU A 175 7.42 2.11 -10.12
N SER A 176 8.64 1.78 -9.68
CA SER A 176 8.98 1.56 -8.27
C SER A 176 8.71 2.79 -7.41
N LYS A 177 9.00 3.99 -7.92
CA LYS A 177 8.69 5.27 -7.25
C LYS A 177 7.18 5.45 -7.08
N ASN A 178 6.40 5.22 -8.14
CA ASN A 178 4.94 5.37 -8.10
C ASN A 178 4.31 4.34 -7.15
N PHE A 179 4.80 3.10 -7.16
CA PHE A 179 4.38 2.08 -6.19
C PHE A 179 4.72 2.45 -4.75
N THR A 180 5.90 2.99 -4.51
CA THR A 180 6.28 3.50 -3.18
C THR A 180 5.32 4.59 -2.71
N LYS A 181 4.96 5.53 -3.59
CA LYS A 181 3.96 6.57 -3.29
C LYS A 181 2.57 5.98 -3.01
N LEU A 182 2.17 4.95 -3.75
CA LEU A 182 0.92 4.24 -3.54
C LEU A 182 0.89 3.55 -2.17
N LEU A 183 1.96 2.84 -1.78
CA LEU A 183 2.09 2.22 -0.46
C LEU A 183 1.97 3.27 0.65
N ASN A 184 2.70 4.39 0.53
CA ASN A 184 2.63 5.48 1.50
C ASN A 184 1.20 6.04 1.65
N ALA A 185 0.52 6.33 0.54
CA ALA A 185 -0.85 6.86 0.55
C ALA A 185 -1.84 5.87 1.18
N THR A 186 -1.72 4.59 0.80
CA THR A 186 -2.55 3.49 1.32
C THR A 186 -2.42 3.34 2.83
N ILE A 187 -1.19 3.27 3.34
CA ILE A 187 -0.93 3.12 4.77
C ILE A 187 -1.39 4.34 5.56
N ARG A 188 -1.21 5.54 5.01
CA ARG A 188 -1.66 6.77 5.65
C ARG A 188 -3.18 6.82 5.75
N PHE A 189 -3.89 6.44 4.68
CA PHE A 189 -5.34 6.31 4.69
C PHE A 189 -5.80 5.29 5.74
N ASP A 190 -5.24 4.08 5.73
CA ASP A 190 -5.65 3.01 6.64
C ASP A 190 -5.36 3.37 8.11
N SER A 191 -4.20 3.97 8.39
CA SER A 191 -3.86 4.44 9.74
C SER A 191 -4.87 5.47 10.24
N LEU A 192 -5.29 6.39 9.38
CA LEU A 192 -6.31 7.38 9.71
C LEU A 192 -7.69 6.73 9.88
N LYS A 193 -8.07 5.79 9.01
CA LYS A 193 -9.35 5.06 9.10
C LYS A 193 -9.50 4.35 10.43
N ILE A 194 -8.44 3.70 10.92
CA ILE A 194 -8.46 3.01 12.22
C ILE A 194 -8.82 3.99 13.34
N THR A 195 -8.30 5.22 13.28
CA THR A 195 -8.59 6.26 14.27
C THR A 195 -9.91 7.02 14.04
N THR A 196 -10.61 6.74 12.95
CA THR A 196 -11.84 7.45 12.55
C THR A 196 -13.01 6.46 12.37
N PRO A 197 -13.58 5.92 13.47
CA PRO A 197 -14.68 4.94 13.42
C PRO A 197 -15.97 5.52 12.80
N ILE A 198 -16.08 6.84 12.77
CA ILE A 198 -17.21 7.60 12.22
C ILE A 198 -17.58 7.15 10.80
N LEU A 199 -16.59 6.93 9.93
CA LEU A 199 -16.83 6.53 8.54
C LEU A 199 -17.66 5.24 8.44
N GLN A 200 -17.29 4.23 9.23
CA GLN A 200 -17.98 2.94 9.27
C GLN A 200 -19.36 3.05 9.92
N ASN A 201 -19.47 3.82 11.01
CA ASN A 201 -20.71 3.98 11.76
C ASN A 201 -21.78 4.72 10.95
N ALA A 202 -21.41 5.83 10.30
CA ALA A 202 -22.32 6.62 9.47
C ALA A 202 -22.84 5.80 8.27
N PHE A 203 -21.96 5.07 7.58
CA PHE A 203 -22.39 4.22 6.46
C PHE A 203 -23.29 3.06 6.91
N SER A 204 -23.02 2.49 8.09
CA SER A 204 -23.88 1.45 8.68
C SER A 204 -25.24 1.99 9.09
N LEU A 205 -25.32 3.24 9.58
CA LEU A 205 -26.58 3.94 9.82
C LEU A 205 -27.34 4.16 8.51
N PHE A 206 -26.67 4.67 7.47
CA PHE A 206 -27.24 4.89 6.14
C PHE A 206 -27.90 3.61 5.60
N ARG A 207 -27.18 2.48 5.62
CA ARG A 207 -27.72 1.19 5.17
C ARG A 207 -28.97 0.78 5.96
N ARG A 208 -28.96 0.93 7.28
CA ARG A 208 -30.13 0.61 8.13
C ARG A 208 -31.34 1.47 7.78
N MET A 209 -31.13 2.77 7.58
CA MET A 209 -32.21 3.70 7.22
C MET A 209 -32.78 3.40 5.84
N CYS A 210 -31.94 3.06 4.85
CA CYS A 210 -32.42 2.63 3.54
C CYS A 210 -33.30 1.37 3.63
N LEU A 211 -32.92 0.40 4.45
CA LEU A 211 -33.74 -0.81 4.67
C LEU A 211 -35.07 -0.50 5.35
N LEU A 212 -35.06 0.33 6.41
CA LEU A 212 -36.26 0.69 7.16
C LEU A 212 -37.29 1.44 6.31
N LYS A 213 -36.81 2.29 5.39
CA LYS A 213 -37.66 3.12 4.52
C LYS A 213 -37.88 2.49 3.13
N ASN A 214 -37.48 1.24 2.91
CA ASN A 214 -37.59 0.53 1.61
C ASN A 214 -36.93 1.24 0.43
N LEU A 215 -35.83 1.96 0.67
CA LEU A 215 -35.08 2.74 -0.32
C LEU A 215 -34.01 1.88 -0.99
N GLY A 216 -34.42 1.01 -1.91
CA GLY A 216 -33.57 -0.06 -2.45
C GLY A 216 -32.43 0.38 -3.38
N ASN A 217 -32.50 1.56 -4.00
CA ASN A 217 -31.55 2.03 -5.02
C ASN A 217 -31.21 3.53 -4.89
N ILE A 218 -31.10 4.06 -3.67
CA ILE A 218 -30.73 5.46 -3.47
C ILE A 218 -29.24 5.70 -3.76
N TYR A 219 -28.94 6.86 -4.36
CA TYR A 219 -27.59 7.32 -4.69
C TYR A 219 -26.73 6.29 -5.44
N THR A 220 -27.36 5.49 -6.33
CA THR A 220 -26.70 4.44 -7.14
C THR A 220 -26.07 3.30 -6.32
N LEU A 221 -26.56 3.08 -5.09
CA LEU A 221 -26.23 1.91 -4.28
C LEU A 221 -27.42 0.96 -4.24
N ASN A 222 -27.20 -0.27 -4.72
CA ASN A 222 -28.12 -1.37 -4.50
C ASN A 222 -27.70 -2.18 -3.26
N ALA A 223 -28.59 -3.05 -2.78
CA ALA A 223 -28.33 -3.86 -1.58
C ALA A 223 -27.02 -4.70 -1.67
N PRO A 224 -26.73 -5.43 -2.77
CA PRO A 224 -25.49 -6.21 -2.88
C PRO A 224 -24.21 -5.36 -2.83
N LEU A 225 -24.21 -4.19 -3.47
CA LEU A 225 -23.06 -3.28 -3.41
C LEU A 225 -22.90 -2.68 -2.01
N SER A 226 -24.00 -2.33 -1.34
CA SER A 226 -23.98 -1.85 0.04
C SER A 226 -23.36 -2.88 0.98
N ASP A 227 -23.72 -4.15 0.85
CA ASP A 227 -23.16 -5.24 1.66
C ASP A 227 -21.64 -5.41 1.45
N GLN A 228 -21.17 -5.32 0.20
CA GLN A 228 -19.74 -5.36 -0.11
C GLN A 228 -18.99 -4.17 0.49
N ILE A 229 -19.57 -2.97 0.43
CA ILE A 229 -18.98 -1.76 1.03
C ILE A 229 -18.91 -1.90 2.56
N VAL A 230 -19.94 -2.45 3.21
CA VAL A 230 -19.90 -2.69 4.66
C VAL A 230 -18.78 -3.67 5.04
N LEU A 231 -18.63 -4.77 4.30
CA LEU A 231 -17.54 -5.72 4.52
C LEU A 231 -16.17 -5.07 4.29
N PHE A 232 -16.06 -4.21 3.28
CA PHE A 232 -14.86 -3.42 3.01
C PHE A 232 -14.53 -2.46 4.16
N LEU A 233 -15.50 -1.66 4.63
CA LEU A 233 -15.30 -0.72 5.74
C LEU A 233 -15.05 -1.43 7.08
N SER A 234 -15.50 -2.67 7.24
CA SER A 234 -15.22 -3.50 8.42
C SER A 234 -13.75 -3.93 8.50
N ARG A 235 -13.02 -3.85 7.38
CA ARG A 235 -11.56 -4.06 7.38
C ARG A 235 -10.90 -2.93 8.14
N PRO A 236 -9.92 -3.21 9.00
CA PRO A 236 -9.19 -2.15 9.66
C PRO A 236 -8.17 -1.48 8.74
N SER A 237 -7.58 -2.22 7.80
CA SER A 237 -6.67 -1.72 6.76
C SER A 237 -7.19 -1.98 5.34
N PRO A 238 -8.34 -1.39 4.94
CA PRO A 238 -9.05 -1.76 3.72
C PRO A 238 -8.22 -1.65 2.44
N LEU A 239 -7.44 -0.58 2.27
CA LEU A 239 -6.66 -0.36 1.05
C LEU A 239 -5.41 -1.25 1.03
N PHE A 240 -4.73 -1.42 2.15
CA PHE A 240 -3.56 -2.27 2.23
C PHE A 240 -3.92 -3.75 2.08
N THR A 241 -5.07 -4.18 2.63
CA THR A 241 -5.61 -5.53 2.40
C THR A 241 -5.85 -5.79 0.91
N ALA A 242 -6.30 -4.80 0.13
CA ALA A 242 -6.44 -4.94 -1.33
C ALA A 242 -5.07 -5.18 -2.02
N ILE A 243 -4.00 -4.53 -1.56
CA ILE A 243 -2.64 -4.77 -2.06
C ILE A 243 -2.19 -6.21 -1.73
N VAL A 244 -2.35 -6.61 -0.47
CA VAL A 244 -1.93 -7.94 0.02
C VAL A 244 -2.68 -9.06 -0.68
N ASN A 245 -4.02 -8.96 -0.79
CA ASN A 245 -4.83 -9.96 -1.48
C ASN A 245 -4.42 -10.10 -2.95
N SER A 246 -4.18 -8.97 -3.61
CA SER A 246 -3.71 -8.97 -4.99
C SER A 246 -2.34 -9.61 -5.16
N ALA A 247 -1.39 -9.34 -4.24
CA ALA A 247 -0.09 -10.01 -4.22
C ALA A 247 -0.21 -11.53 -4.04
N GLY A 248 -1.05 -11.97 -3.11
CA GLY A 248 -1.34 -13.38 -2.89
C GLY A 248 -1.95 -14.05 -4.13
N HIS A 249 -2.89 -13.39 -4.81
CA HIS A 249 -3.49 -13.88 -6.04
C HIS A 249 -2.49 -13.93 -7.20
N PHE A 250 -1.65 -12.91 -7.36
CA PHE A 250 -0.59 -12.89 -8.36
C PHE A 250 0.33 -14.09 -8.20
N ILE A 251 0.88 -14.29 -6.99
CA ILE A 251 1.74 -15.44 -6.69
C ILE A 251 1.00 -16.76 -6.92
N GLY A 252 -0.28 -16.83 -6.52
CA GLY A 252 -1.11 -18.03 -6.67
C GLY A 252 -1.39 -18.43 -8.13
N ARG A 253 -1.38 -17.47 -9.05
CA ARG A 253 -1.60 -17.65 -10.51
C ARG A 253 -0.33 -18.09 -11.25
N GLN A 254 0.86 -17.81 -10.70
CA GLN A 254 2.11 -18.15 -11.37
C GLN A 254 2.38 -19.66 -11.39
N ARG A 255 3.04 -20.15 -12.45
CA ARG A 255 3.38 -21.58 -12.62
C ARG A 255 4.21 -22.11 -11.45
N SER A 256 5.19 -21.32 -11.01
CA SER A 256 5.98 -21.62 -9.82
C SER A 256 5.74 -20.54 -8.79
N ARG A 257 5.04 -20.92 -7.72
CA ARG A 257 4.74 -20.02 -6.60
C ARG A 257 6.01 -19.60 -5.87
N GLU A 258 6.98 -20.50 -5.74
CA GLU A 258 8.26 -20.23 -5.07
C GLU A 258 9.09 -19.20 -5.83
N LEU A 259 9.21 -19.36 -7.16
CA LEU A 259 9.92 -18.40 -8.01
C LEU A 259 9.25 -17.04 -7.98
N ALA A 260 7.91 -16.99 -8.09
CA ALA A 260 7.17 -15.73 -8.02
C ALA A 260 7.35 -15.01 -6.68
N THR A 261 7.33 -15.76 -5.57
CA THR A 261 7.62 -15.22 -4.24
C THR A 261 9.07 -14.72 -4.14
N SER A 262 10.05 -15.44 -4.70
CA SER A 262 11.47 -15.02 -4.70
C SER A 262 11.65 -13.72 -5.48
N HIS A 263 11.18 -13.65 -6.73
CA HIS A 263 11.33 -12.46 -7.58
C HIS A 263 10.69 -11.23 -6.93
N LEU A 264 9.48 -11.38 -6.39
CA LEU A 264 8.82 -10.27 -5.71
C LEU A 264 9.57 -9.85 -4.45
N SER A 265 10.08 -10.80 -3.67
CA SER A 265 10.88 -10.50 -2.47
C SER A 265 12.17 -9.76 -2.83
N GLU A 266 12.89 -10.21 -3.86
CA GLU A 266 14.10 -9.55 -4.37
C GLU A 266 13.81 -8.12 -4.83
N ALA A 267 12.71 -7.91 -5.57
CA ALA A 267 12.29 -6.58 -6.00
C ALA A 267 12.02 -5.65 -4.80
N LEU A 268 11.30 -6.14 -3.80
CA LEU A 268 11.00 -5.38 -2.58
C LEU A 268 12.26 -5.04 -1.77
N ILE A 269 13.21 -5.98 -1.65
CA ILE A 269 14.50 -5.75 -0.97
C ILE A 269 15.29 -4.62 -1.66
N VAL A 270 15.32 -4.63 -2.99
CA VAL A 270 16.03 -3.62 -3.77
C VAL A 270 15.40 -2.24 -3.59
N ILE A 271 14.06 -2.13 -3.67
CA ILE A 271 13.34 -0.88 -3.42
C ILE A 271 13.59 -0.41 -1.98
N TYR A 272 13.50 -1.29 -0.99
CA TYR A 272 13.76 -0.98 0.43
C TYR A 272 15.16 -0.39 0.63
N ASN A 273 16.18 -1.03 0.09
CA ASN A 273 17.57 -0.59 0.23
C ASN A 273 17.82 0.78 -0.41
N VAL A 274 17.17 1.08 -1.54
CA VAL A 274 17.26 2.41 -2.15
C VAL A 274 16.58 3.46 -1.28
N LEU A 275 15.37 3.20 -0.77
CA LEU A 275 14.68 4.13 0.14
C LEU A 275 15.48 4.35 1.44
N LYS A 276 16.09 3.31 2.00
CA LYS A 276 16.97 3.42 3.18
C LYS A 276 18.18 4.30 2.90
N LYS A 277 18.87 4.11 1.78
CA LYS A 277 20.00 4.97 1.35
C LYS A 277 19.56 6.41 1.13
N MET A 278 18.37 6.64 0.57
CA MET A 278 17.82 7.99 0.42
C MET A 278 17.55 8.66 1.76
N LEU A 279 16.97 7.92 2.71
CA LEU A 279 16.72 8.43 4.06
C LEU A 279 18.03 8.79 4.76
N GLN A 280 19.05 7.94 4.67
CA GLN A 280 20.39 8.21 5.19
C GLN A 280 21.00 9.49 4.59
N ARG A 281 20.89 9.68 3.27
CA ARG A 281 21.38 10.90 2.60
C ARG A 281 20.65 12.15 3.06
N LEU A 282 19.32 12.10 3.18
CA LEU A 282 18.53 13.22 3.71
C LEU A 282 18.88 13.54 5.16
N CYS A 283 19.20 12.54 5.96
CA CYS A 283 19.64 12.73 7.33
C CYS A 283 21.04 13.33 7.45
N ASN A 284 21.93 13.07 6.49
CA ASN A 284 23.31 13.56 6.50
C ASN A 284 23.45 14.96 5.89
N ASN A 285 22.61 15.32 4.92
CA ASN A 285 22.65 16.61 4.22
C ASN A 285 21.95 17.74 4.99
N GLN A 286 22.18 17.86 6.30
CA GLN A 286 21.51 18.85 7.18
C GLN A 286 21.86 20.32 6.87
N GLN A 287 22.64 20.62 5.83
CA GLN A 287 23.24 21.94 5.69
C GLN A 287 22.43 23.02 4.97
N GLN A 288 21.27 22.81 4.30
CA GLN A 288 20.71 23.95 3.53
C GLN A 288 19.24 24.01 3.08
N GLU A 289 18.28 23.20 3.57
CA GLU A 289 16.88 23.32 3.10
C GLU A 289 15.83 23.44 4.22
N ASP A 290 14.71 24.12 3.90
CA ASP A 290 13.54 24.34 4.75
C ASP A 290 13.17 23.10 5.58
N TYR A 291 13.29 23.23 6.91
CA TYR A 291 13.06 22.14 7.88
C TYR A 291 11.72 21.41 7.66
N SER A 292 10.68 22.13 7.24
CA SER A 292 9.33 21.59 7.06
C SER A 292 9.20 20.58 5.91
N ASN A 293 9.94 20.77 4.81
CA ASN A 293 9.88 19.85 3.67
C ASN A 293 10.70 18.59 3.97
N THR A 294 11.80 18.76 4.69
CA THR A 294 12.70 17.69 5.12
C THR A 294 12.00 16.67 6.02
N ASP A 295 11.17 17.11 6.97
CA ASP A 295 10.45 16.18 7.87
C ASP A 295 9.34 15.41 7.16
N TYR A 296 8.58 16.07 6.27
CA TYR A 296 7.61 15.39 5.42
C TYR A 296 8.25 14.30 4.57
N HIS A 297 9.41 14.58 3.98
CA HIS A 297 10.17 13.62 3.20
C HIS A 297 10.70 12.44 4.02
N LYS A 298 11.18 12.67 5.26
CA LYS A 298 11.56 11.60 6.18
C LYS A 298 10.38 10.70 6.52
N GLU A 299 9.24 11.28 6.90
CA GLU A 299 8.02 10.53 7.24
C GLU A 299 7.52 9.71 6.04
N PHE A 300 7.56 10.29 4.83
CA PHE A 300 7.24 9.59 3.59
C PHE A 300 8.13 8.35 3.41
N LEU A 301 9.45 8.49 3.54
CA LEU A 301 10.39 7.38 3.35
C LEU A 301 10.22 6.31 4.43
N ILE A 302 10.05 6.71 5.69
CA ILE A 302 9.86 5.76 6.80
C ILE A 302 8.56 4.96 6.63
N ARG A 303 7.45 5.62 6.27
CA ARG A 303 6.18 4.94 6.01
C ARG A 303 6.26 4.03 4.78
N SER A 304 7.02 4.44 3.77
CA SER A 304 7.28 3.64 2.58
C SER A 304 8.09 2.38 2.89
N LEU A 305 9.15 2.50 3.69
CA LEU A 305 9.93 1.37 4.19
C LEU A 305 9.04 0.40 4.98
N MET A 306 8.21 0.93 5.88
CA MET A 306 7.21 0.15 6.62
C MET A 306 6.24 -0.60 5.69
N GLY A 307 5.79 0.04 4.62
CA GLY A 307 4.89 -0.57 3.65
C GLY A 307 5.50 -1.74 2.90
N ILE A 308 6.78 -1.64 2.56
CA ILE A 308 7.53 -2.75 1.96
C ILE A 308 7.67 -3.89 2.96
N LEU A 309 8.07 -3.60 4.20
CA LEU A 309 8.18 -4.60 5.27
C LEU A 309 6.86 -5.32 5.50
N LEU A 310 5.75 -4.58 5.63
CA LEU A 310 4.42 -5.15 5.78
C LEU A 310 4.07 -6.06 4.60
N LEU A 311 4.27 -5.60 3.37
CA LEU A 311 3.95 -6.40 2.19
C LEU A 311 4.79 -7.68 2.14
N SER A 312 6.09 -7.59 2.42
CA SER A 312 6.99 -8.74 2.53
C SER A 312 6.55 -9.71 3.63
N ASP A 313 6.09 -9.22 4.79
CA ASP A 313 5.56 -10.05 5.87
C ASP A 313 4.31 -10.84 5.47
N HIS A 314 3.47 -10.27 4.60
CA HIS A 314 2.27 -10.97 4.10
C HIS A 314 2.60 -11.98 2.98
N ILE A 315 3.60 -11.68 2.15
CA ILE A 315 4.07 -12.54 1.06
C ILE A 315 4.86 -13.74 1.58
N ASP A 316 5.66 -13.54 2.63
CA ASP A 316 6.43 -14.60 3.25
C ASP A 316 5.48 -15.68 3.81
N ARG A 317 5.82 -16.93 3.52
CA ARG A 317 5.07 -18.10 4.01
C ARG A 317 5.76 -18.77 5.18
N ASN A 318 6.98 -18.33 5.53
CA ASN A 318 7.71 -18.84 6.66
C ASN A 318 7.11 -18.33 7.97
N PHE A 319 7.01 -19.22 8.96
CA PHE A 319 6.57 -18.86 10.31
C PHE A 319 7.44 -17.74 10.89
N GLY A 320 6.80 -16.69 11.43
CA GLY A 320 7.45 -15.51 12.01
C GLY A 320 7.89 -14.42 11.02
N GLY A 321 7.82 -14.67 9.70
CA GLY A 321 8.00 -13.67 8.63
C GLY A 321 9.22 -12.76 8.80
N ILE A 322 9.01 -11.45 8.68
CA ILE A 322 10.08 -10.43 8.75
C ILE A 322 10.69 -10.27 10.16
N PHE A 323 10.09 -10.87 11.19
CA PHE A 323 10.49 -10.65 12.59
C PHE A 323 11.51 -11.65 13.11
N ILE A 324 11.93 -12.61 12.29
CA ILE A 324 13.02 -13.54 12.61
C ILE A 324 14.29 -13.08 11.87
N PRO A 325 15.25 -12.40 12.55
CA PRO A 325 16.39 -11.78 11.87
C PRO A 325 17.31 -12.77 11.13
N SER A 326 17.39 -14.02 11.61
CA SER A 326 18.21 -15.05 10.96
C SER A 326 17.63 -15.58 9.65
N ARG A 327 16.37 -15.25 9.34
CA ARG A 327 15.63 -15.75 8.16
C ARG A 327 15.14 -14.63 7.25
N SER A 328 14.92 -13.43 7.80
CA SER A 328 14.47 -12.29 7.02
C SER A 328 15.63 -11.64 6.26
N PRO A 329 15.43 -11.26 4.99
CA PRO A 329 16.38 -10.39 4.28
C PRO A 329 16.34 -8.95 4.79
N PHE A 330 15.40 -8.61 5.68
CA PHE A 330 15.25 -7.29 6.27
C PHE A 330 15.76 -7.26 7.70
N ASP A 331 16.54 -6.23 8.02
CA ASP A 331 16.95 -5.96 9.39
C ASP A 331 15.85 -5.13 10.08
N ILE A 332 14.96 -5.83 10.79
CA ILE A 332 13.85 -5.21 11.53
C ILE A 332 14.34 -4.36 12.70
N ALA A 333 15.47 -4.71 13.32
CA ALA A 333 16.05 -3.98 14.43
C ALA A 333 16.56 -2.61 13.96
N ASP A 334 17.29 -2.59 12.84
CA ASP A 334 17.72 -1.35 12.19
C ASP A 334 16.54 -0.46 11.78
N PHE A 335 15.45 -1.04 11.26
CA PHE A 335 14.25 -0.26 10.95
C PHE A 335 13.66 0.41 12.20
N ILE A 336 13.52 -0.34 13.30
CA ILE A 336 12.99 0.19 14.56
C ILE A 336 13.88 1.32 15.09
N ASP A 337 15.20 1.15 15.03
CA ASP A 337 16.16 2.18 15.45
C ASP A 337 16.07 3.42 14.58
N ILE A 338 15.93 3.27 13.26
CA ILE A 338 15.66 4.38 12.33
C ILE A 338 14.39 5.12 12.75
N VAL A 339 13.29 4.43 13.03
CA VAL A 339 12.03 5.06 13.43
C VAL A 339 12.21 5.84 14.73
N LYS A 340 12.80 5.21 15.76
CA LYS A 340 13.00 5.83 17.08
C LYS A 340 13.95 7.03 17.04
N LEU A 341 15.00 6.97 16.23
CA LEU A 341 16.02 8.02 16.14
C LEU A 341 15.61 9.18 15.23
N ARG A 342 14.84 8.91 14.17
CA ARG A 342 14.57 9.88 13.09
C ARG A 342 13.19 10.51 13.13
N THR A 343 12.32 10.09 14.05
CA THR A 343 10.97 10.64 14.22
C THR A 343 10.73 11.11 15.66
N SER A 344 9.68 11.92 15.87
CA SER A 344 9.25 12.27 17.23
C SER A 344 8.74 11.03 17.97
N SER A 345 8.80 11.02 19.31
CA SER A 345 8.29 9.90 20.12
C SER A 345 6.83 9.53 19.78
N VAL A 346 5.99 10.52 19.47
CA VAL A 346 4.60 10.30 19.07
C VAL A 346 4.50 9.59 17.72
N GLU A 347 5.26 10.04 16.72
CA GLU A 347 5.25 9.43 15.38
C GLU A 347 5.93 8.05 15.36
N ALA A 348 6.95 7.84 16.19
CA ALA A 348 7.55 6.54 16.41
C ALA A 348 6.53 5.55 16.99
N LYS A 349 5.80 5.95 18.05
CA LYS A 349 4.74 5.14 18.67
C LYS A 349 3.66 4.77 17.66
N LYS A 350 3.20 5.74 16.85
CA LYS A 350 2.22 5.48 15.78
C LYS A 350 2.75 4.51 14.73
N THR A 351 3.94 4.76 14.19
CA THR A 351 4.54 3.94 13.11
C THR A 351 4.73 2.49 13.57
N LEU A 352 5.33 2.29 14.75
CA LEU A 352 5.54 0.94 15.29
C LEU A 352 4.21 0.25 15.65
N ALA A 353 3.22 0.98 16.15
CA ALA A 353 1.89 0.44 16.40
C ALA A 353 1.18 0.01 15.10
N THR A 354 1.30 0.80 14.03
CA THR A 354 0.77 0.47 12.70
C THR A 354 1.43 -0.80 12.16
N LEU A 355 2.77 -0.89 12.20
CA LEU A 355 3.50 -2.08 11.76
C LEU A 355 3.07 -3.31 12.56
N ARG A 356 2.94 -3.17 13.89
CA ARG A 356 2.47 -4.23 14.78
C ARG A 356 1.08 -4.73 14.40
N PHE A 357 0.17 -3.79 14.17
CA PHE A 357 -1.25 -4.08 13.96
C PHE A 357 -1.54 -4.64 12.56
N MET A 358 -0.84 -4.15 11.54
CA MET A 358 -1.05 -4.55 10.15
C MET A 358 -0.21 -5.77 9.73
N SER A 359 0.73 -6.22 10.57
CA SER A 359 1.54 -7.41 10.30
C SER A 359 0.71 -8.69 10.35
N ARG A 360 1.11 -9.67 9.54
CA ARG A 360 0.60 -11.05 9.59
C ARG A 360 1.17 -11.82 10.76
N HIS A 361 2.50 -11.80 10.90
CA HIS A 361 3.22 -12.71 11.78
C HIS A 361 3.54 -12.11 13.15
N PHE A 362 3.34 -10.81 13.40
CA PHE A 362 3.69 -10.18 14.69
C PHE A 362 3.06 -10.88 15.92
N SER A 363 1.91 -11.52 15.74
CA SER A 363 1.22 -12.24 16.82
C SER A 363 1.72 -13.68 17.02
N ASP A 364 2.61 -14.18 16.17
CA ASP A 364 3.10 -15.56 16.18
C ASP A 364 3.97 -15.86 17.40
N SER A 365 3.79 -17.04 17.99
CA SER A 365 4.54 -17.48 19.18
C SER A 365 6.06 -17.55 18.96
N GLU A 366 6.47 -17.71 17.71
CA GLU A 366 7.83 -17.89 17.22
C GLU A 366 8.65 -16.60 17.25
N ILE A 367 7.99 -15.44 17.36
CA ILE A 367 8.70 -14.16 17.40
C ILE A 367 9.48 -14.03 18.70
N PRO A 368 10.81 -13.81 18.64
CA PRO A 368 11.62 -13.69 19.83
C PRO A 368 11.15 -12.56 20.75
N THR A 369 11.15 -12.83 22.05
CA THR A 369 10.70 -11.87 23.08
C THR A 369 11.48 -10.56 23.03
N TYR A 370 12.78 -10.60 22.70
CA TYR A 370 13.60 -9.40 22.56
C TYR A 370 13.11 -8.52 21.39
N VAL A 371 12.70 -9.10 20.26
CA VAL A 371 12.15 -8.34 19.12
C VAL A 371 10.86 -7.64 19.54
N ARG A 372 9.97 -8.32 20.27
CA ARG A 372 8.74 -7.71 20.80
C ARG A 372 9.04 -6.50 21.70
N LYS A 373 10.04 -6.62 22.59
CA LYS A 373 10.48 -5.53 23.47
C LYS A 373 11.02 -4.32 22.70
N MET A 374 11.62 -4.52 21.52
CA MET A 374 12.08 -3.40 20.69
C MET A 374 10.94 -2.49 20.23
N PHE A 375 9.70 -2.99 20.14
CA PHE A 375 8.53 -2.16 19.80
C PHE A 375 8.04 -1.29 20.96
N GLU A 376 8.53 -1.51 22.17
CA GLU A 376 8.21 -0.66 23.33
C GLU A 376 9.00 0.66 23.21
N ILE A 377 8.26 1.78 23.30
CA ILE A 377 8.83 3.12 23.39
C ILE A 377 8.42 3.66 24.75
N ASN A 378 9.40 3.79 25.64
CA ASN A 378 9.24 4.43 26.95
C ASN A 378 8.85 5.90 26.73
#